data_AF-A0A8B9DU41-F1
#
_entry.id   AF-A0A8B9DU41-F1
#
_cell.length_a   1.000
_cell.length_b   1.000
_cell.length_c   1.000
_cell.angle_alpha   90.00
_cell.angle_beta   90.00
_cell.angle_gamma   90.00
#
_symmetry.space_group_name_H-M   'P 1'
#
loop_
_entity.id
_entity.type
_entity.pdbx_description
1 polymer ?
#
loop_
_entity_poly.entity_id
_entity_poly.type
_entity_poly.pdbx_seq_one_letter_code
_entity_poly.pdbx_strand_id
1 'polypeptide(L)'
;MEDYYCIELHLKICQVYEEARKADWRTYEEQLAAYKAQLTPAQAAALKEERRKRLAKRRSFRKKRELTVLGKPKRPRSGFNIFVSENFQKSVGVSPAAKLKQLFETWQNLPSSEKQPYLQLAEDDKVRYENEIKSWEAKMAELGRQDLIRSKEQQPKKKTAETVQEADRAKAPLRGKKAILKLKKSEE
;
A
#
# COMPACT_ATOMS: atom_id res chain seq x y z
N MET A 1 32.05 32.91 39.43
CA MET A 1 31.25 34.14 39.21
C MET A 1 30.91 34.28 37.73
N GLU A 2 31.86 34.07 36.82
CA GLU A 2 31.66 34.10 35.35
C GLU A 2 30.64 33.06 34.83
N ASP A 3 30.62 31.86 35.40
CA ASP A 3 29.65 30.82 35.01
C ASP A 3 28.19 31.22 35.27
N TYR A 4 27.94 32.02 36.31
CA TYR A 4 26.61 32.48 36.69
C TYR A 4 26.10 33.56 35.71
N TYR A 5 26.97 34.47 35.28
CA TYR A 5 26.68 35.46 34.24
C TYR A 5 26.42 34.81 32.88
N CYS A 6 27.14 33.73 32.55
CA CYS A 6 26.91 32.96 31.33
C CYS A 6 25.53 32.29 31.32
N ILE A 7 25.13 31.71 32.46
CA ILE A 7 23.80 31.10 32.64
C ILE A 7 22.69 32.17 32.56
N GLU A 8 22.85 33.32 33.21
CA GLU A 8 21.87 34.41 33.13
C GLU A 8 21.74 34.99 31.72
N LEU A 9 22.85 35.12 30.99
CA LEU A 9 22.84 35.58 29.59
C LEU A 9 22.12 34.57 28.70
N HIS A 10 22.38 33.27 28.87
CA HIS A 10 21.67 32.22 28.13
C HIS A 10 20.17 32.24 28.41
N LEU A 11 19.76 32.38 29.67
CA LEU A 11 18.35 32.48 30.07
C LEU A 11 17.65 33.68 29.44
N LYS A 12 18.30 34.85 29.43
CA LYS A 12 17.78 36.06 28.77
C LYS A 12 17.63 35.86 27.26
N ILE A 13 18.62 35.23 26.62
CA ILE A 13 18.56 34.91 25.20
C ILE A 13 17.40 33.94 24.92
N CYS A 14 17.25 32.87 25.71
CA CYS A 14 16.13 31.95 25.61
C CYS A 14 14.78 32.66 25.78
N GLN A 15 14.67 33.59 26.73
CA GLN A 15 13.46 34.35 26.98
C GLN A 15 13.05 35.20 25.76
N VAL A 16 14.01 35.86 25.10
CA VAL A 16 13.76 36.61 23.87
C VAL A 16 13.20 35.70 22.77
N TYR A 17 13.79 34.52 22.58
CA TYR A 17 13.28 33.54 21.60
C TYR A 17 11.90 32.99 21.97
N GLU A 18 11.61 32.80 23.25
CA GLU A 18 10.30 32.36 23.71
C GLU A 18 9.22 33.43 23.49
N GLU A 19 9.53 34.68 23.78
CA GLU A 19 8.63 35.82 23.55
C GLU A 19 8.36 36.00 22.06
N ALA A 20 9.42 35.94 21.22
CA ALA A 20 9.28 35.95 19.77
C ALA A 20 8.41 34.77 19.28
N ARG A 21 8.68 33.55 19.75
CA ARG A 21 7.87 32.37 19.41
C ARG A 21 6.40 32.53 19.81
N LYS A 22 6.11 33.12 20.98
CA LYS A 22 4.73 33.38 21.44
C LYS A 22 4.05 34.43 20.57
N ALA A 23 4.76 35.49 20.20
CA ALA A 23 4.24 36.51 19.29
C ALA A 23 3.96 35.92 17.89
N ASP A 24 4.89 35.17 17.33
CA ASP A 24 4.75 34.46 16.05
C ASP A 24 3.59 33.45 16.07
N TRP A 25 3.38 32.79 17.21
CA TRP A 25 2.26 31.87 17.37
C TRP A 25 0.91 32.58 17.31
N ARG A 26 0.77 33.73 17.98
CA ARG A 26 -0.46 34.54 17.95
C ARG A 26 -0.76 35.03 16.53
N THR A 27 0.25 35.56 15.83
CA THR A 27 0.08 36.02 14.45
C THR A 27 -0.28 34.85 13.51
N TYR A 28 0.33 33.69 13.69
CA TYR A 28 -0.02 32.48 12.94
C TYR A 28 -1.46 32.03 13.18
N GLU A 29 -1.94 32.06 14.43
CA GLU A 29 -3.32 31.69 14.77
C GLU A 29 -4.34 32.61 14.09
N GLU A 30 -4.12 33.92 14.15
CA GLU A 30 -4.95 34.92 13.48
C GLU A 30 -4.99 34.70 11.96
N GLN A 31 -3.80 34.53 11.34
CA GLN A 31 -3.69 34.25 9.91
C GLN A 31 -4.37 32.94 9.51
N LEU A 32 -4.20 31.88 10.30
CA LEU A 32 -4.81 30.58 10.05
C LEU A 32 -6.34 30.65 10.20
N ALA A 33 -6.86 31.42 11.16
CA ALA A 33 -8.29 31.64 11.32
C ALA A 33 -8.87 32.38 10.10
N ALA A 34 -8.22 33.46 9.66
CA ALA A 34 -8.60 34.18 8.45
C ALA A 34 -8.58 33.28 7.20
N TYR A 35 -7.51 32.49 7.02
CA TYR A 35 -7.38 31.53 5.91
C TYR A 35 -8.48 30.47 5.92
N LYS A 36 -8.81 29.91 7.09
CA LYS A 36 -9.87 28.91 7.23
C LYS A 36 -11.25 29.50 6.95
N ALA A 37 -11.52 30.74 7.36
CA ALA A 37 -12.78 31.42 7.12
C ALA A 37 -13.01 31.72 5.63
N GLN A 38 -11.95 32.00 4.87
CA GLN A 38 -12.00 32.23 3.42
C GLN A 38 -12.22 30.94 2.60
N LEU A 39 -12.01 29.76 3.20
CA LEU A 39 -11.98 28.51 2.47
C LEU A 39 -13.38 27.94 2.23
N THR A 40 -13.68 27.55 1.00
CA THR A 40 -14.95 26.85 0.70
C THR A 40 -14.96 25.45 1.31
N PRO A 41 -16.14 24.89 1.65
CA PRO A 41 -16.25 23.53 2.19
C PRO A 41 -15.61 22.46 1.28
N ALA A 42 -15.71 22.64 -0.04
CA ALA A 42 -15.11 21.74 -1.02
C ALA A 42 -13.57 21.80 -1.00
N GLN A 43 -12.98 23.00 -0.96
CA GLN A 43 -11.54 23.17 -0.84
C GLN A 43 -11.02 22.62 0.49
N ALA A 44 -11.73 22.83 1.59
CA ALA A 44 -11.40 22.26 2.90
C ALA A 44 -11.38 20.72 2.88
N ALA A 45 -12.37 20.10 2.24
CA ALA A 45 -12.42 18.66 2.06
C ALA A 45 -11.25 18.14 1.21
N ALA A 46 -10.92 18.82 0.11
CA ALA A 46 -9.79 18.48 -0.75
C ALA A 46 -8.44 18.54 0.00
N LEU A 47 -8.21 19.59 0.80
CA LEU A 47 -7.01 19.69 1.65
C LEU A 47 -6.95 18.58 2.70
N LYS A 48 -8.10 18.21 3.30
CA LYS A 48 -8.17 17.10 4.26
C LYS A 48 -7.83 15.76 3.59
N GLU A 49 -8.31 15.56 2.36
CA GLU A 49 -8.00 14.36 1.58
C GLU A 49 -6.52 14.30 1.17
N GLU A 50 -5.94 15.41 0.70
CA GLU A 50 -4.51 15.53 0.38
C GLU A 50 -3.64 15.20 1.60
N ARG A 51 -3.95 15.81 2.77
CA ARG A 51 -3.27 15.50 4.04
C ARG A 51 -3.38 14.02 4.41
N ARG A 52 -4.56 13.41 4.23
CA ARG A 52 -4.78 11.97 4.47
C ARG A 52 -3.91 11.11 3.53
N LYS A 53 -3.90 11.42 2.22
CA LYS A 53 -3.08 10.72 1.22
C LYS A 53 -1.59 10.84 1.54
N ARG A 54 -1.13 12.04 1.88
CA ARG A 54 0.27 12.31 2.26
C ARG A 54 0.68 11.55 3.51
N LEU A 55 -0.16 11.54 4.55
CA LEU A 55 0.11 10.80 5.77
C LEU A 55 0.09 9.29 5.54
N ALA A 56 -0.87 8.78 4.76
CA ALA A 56 -0.93 7.36 4.38
C ALA A 56 0.32 6.92 3.60
N LYS A 57 0.76 7.74 2.64
CA LYS A 57 2.03 7.55 1.90
C LYS A 57 3.21 7.51 2.88
N ARG A 58 3.34 8.48 3.78
CA ARG A 58 4.44 8.51 4.77
C ARG A 58 4.42 7.26 5.67
N ARG A 59 3.24 6.84 6.14
CA ARG A 59 3.06 5.62 6.95
C ARG A 59 3.46 4.36 6.17
N SER A 60 3.06 4.24 4.90
CA SER A 60 3.42 3.07 4.07
C SER A 60 4.91 2.99 3.80
N PHE A 61 5.59 4.13 3.54
CA PHE A 61 7.04 4.16 3.40
C PHE A 61 7.77 3.79 4.70
N ARG A 62 7.31 4.28 5.86
CA ARG A 62 7.89 3.92 7.15
C ARG A 62 7.77 2.42 7.42
N LYS A 63 6.58 1.84 7.18
CA LYS A 63 6.34 0.40 7.31
C LYS A 63 7.22 -0.41 6.35
N LYS A 64 7.34 0.02 5.09
CA LYS A 64 8.20 -0.66 4.10
C LYS A 64 9.66 -0.65 4.55
N ARG A 65 10.18 0.50 5.02
CA ARG A 65 11.56 0.63 5.51
C ARG A 65 11.81 -0.27 6.72
N GLU A 66 10.88 -0.29 7.68
CA GLU A 66 10.95 -1.19 8.83
C GLU A 66 11.03 -2.66 8.39
N LEU A 67 10.15 -3.10 7.49
CA LEU A 67 10.19 -4.47 6.96
C LEU A 67 11.50 -4.80 6.23
N THR A 68 12.09 -3.82 5.54
CA THR A 68 13.40 -3.97 4.89
C THR A 68 14.53 -4.09 5.91
N VAL A 69 14.54 -3.28 6.97
CA VAL A 69 15.52 -3.37 8.06
C VAL A 69 15.42 -4.70 8.80
N LEU A 70 14.20 -5.22 8.99
CA LEU A 70 13.96 -6.53 9.58
C LEU A 70 14.28 -7.71 8.65
N GLY A 71 14.79 -7.45 7.44
CA GLY A 71 15.19 -8.48 6.49
C GLY A 71 14.03 -9.32 5.95
N LYS A 72 12.82 -8.75 5.84
CA LYS A 72 11.66 -9.51 5.34
C LYS A 72 11.93 -10.06 3.94
N PRO A 73 11.77 -11.39 3.71
CA PRO A 73 11.96 -12.01 2.41
C PRO A 73 11.17 -11.34 1.30
N LYS A 74 11.81 -11.15 0.13
CA LYS A 74 11.15 -10.62 -1.07
C LYS A 74 10.15 -11.64 -1.60
N ARG A 75 9.03 -11.14 -2.14
CA ARG A 75 8.00 -11.97 -2.77
C ARG A 75 8.59 -12.83 -3.90
N PRO A 76 7.99 -14.01 -4.17
CA PRO A 76 8.49 -14.89 -5.21
C PRO A 76 8.35 -14.21 -6.58
N ARG A 77 9.33 -14.44 -7.45
CA ARG A 77 9.36 -13.92 -8.81
C ARG A 77 8.50 -14.79 -9.72
N SER A 78 7.68 -14.15 -10.54
CA SER A 78 6.97 -14.84 -11.62
C SER A 78 7.93 -15.15 -12.78
N GLY A 79 7.62 -16.16 -13.59
CA GLY A 79 8.42 -16.50 -14.78
C GLY A 79 8.63 -15.31 -15.71
N PHE A 80 7.60 -14.45 -15.86
CA PHE A 80 7.74 -13.20 -16.60
C PHE A 80 8.73 -12.21 -15.94
N ASN A 81 8.77 -12.13 -14.60
CA ASN A 81 9.74 -11.26 -13.93
C ASN A 81 11.18 -11.74 -14.15
N ILE A 82 11.38 -13.05 -14.20
CA ILE A 82 12.68 -13.67 -14.49
C ILE A 82 13.07 -13.36 -15.94
N PHE A 83 12.17 -13.63 -16.90
CA PHE A 83 12.36 -13.28 -18.30
C PHE A 83 12.69 -11.80 -18.51
N VAL A 84 11.95 -10.89 -17.87
CA VAL A 84 12.25 -9.44 -17.93
C VAL A 84 13.63 -9.16 -17.35
N SER A 85 14.01 -9.74 -16.21
CA SER A 85 15.32 -9.48 -15.62
C SER A 85 16.50 -9.85 -16.52
N GLU A 86 16.36 -10.89 -17.34
CA GLU A 86 17.39 -11.33 -18.29
C GLU A 86 17.40 -10.51 -19.59
N ASN A 87 16.22 -10.12 -20.07
CA ASN A 87 16.06 -9.52 -21.40
C ASN A 87 15.93 -8.00 -21.38
N PHE A 88 15.78 -7.37 -20.21
CA PHE A 88 15.59 -5.92 -20.10
C PHE A 88 16.79 -5.11 -20.62
N GLN A 89 18.02 -5.55 -20.33
CA GLN A 89 19.22 -4.90 -20.85
C GLN A 89 19.36 -5.07 -22.36
N LYS A 90 18.96 -6.22 -22.89
CA LYS A 90 19.04 -6.58 -24.33
C LYS A 90 17.95 -5.90 -25.17
N SER A 91 16.82 -5.55 -24.56
CA SER A 91 15.68 -4.94 -25.26
C SER A 91 15.99 -3.53 -25.79
N VAL A 92 15.53 -3.28 -27.02
CA VAL A 92 15.76 -2.02 -27.75
C VAL A 92 14.61 -1.06 -27.48
N GLY A 93 14.88 0.04 -26.78
CA GLY A 93 13.86 1.07 -26.54
C GLY A 93 14.43 2.27 -25.80
N VAL A 94 13.91 3.46 -26.11
CA VAL A 94 14.41 4.73 -25.55
C VAL A 94 13.99 4.90 -24.09
N SER A 95 12.79 4.42 -23.74
CA SER A 95 12.21 4.52 -22.40
C SER A 95 12.08 3.15 -21.72
N PRO A 96 12.33 3.02 -20.40
CA PRO A 96 12.05 1.81 -19.62
C PRO A 96 10.62 1.28 -19.81
N ALA A 97 9.64 2.18 -19.97
CA ALA A 97 8.25 1.79 -20.17
C ALA A 97 8.03 1.19 -21.57
N ALA A 98 8.71 1.71 -22.59
CA ALA A 98 8.64 1.17 -23.96
C ALA A 98 9.29 -0.22 -24.03
N LYS A 99 10.46 -0.39 -23.41
CA LYS A 99 11.13 -1.69 -23.28
C LYS A 99 10.25 -2.75 -22.63
N LEU A 100 9.58 -2.39 -21.52
CA LEU A 100 8.71 -3.32 -20.80
C LEU A 100 7.48 -3.73 -21.63
N LYS A 101 6.91 -2.82 -22.42
CA LYS A 101 5.81 -3.15 -23.34
C LYS A 101 6.22 -4.17 -24.40
N GLN A 102 7.36 -3.96 -25.04
CA GLN A 102 7.89 -4.90 -26.03
C GLN A 102 8.18 -6.27 -25.41
N LEU A 103 8.84 -6.31 -24.24
CA LEU A 103 9.09 -7.58 -23.54
C LEU A 103 7.80 -8.30 -23.16
N PHE A 104 6.75 -7.57 -22.80
CA PHE A 104 5.45 -8.17 -22.54
C PHE A 104 4.86 -8.80 -23.79
N GLU A 105 4.92 -8.12 -24.94
CA GLU A 105 4.48 -8.65 -26.24
C GLU A 105 5.30 -9.88 -26.65
N THR A 106 6.63 -9.81 -26.54
CA THR A 106 7.53 -10.96 -26.79
C THR A 106 7.18 -12.14 -25.89
N TRP A 107 6.95 -11.89 -24.59
CA TRP A 107 6.56 -12.93 -23.64
C TRP A 107 5.22 -13.56 -24.02
N GLN A 108 4.20 -12.79 -24.41
CA GLN A 108 2.92 -13.36 -24.83
C GLN A 108 3.08 -14.28 -26.04
N ASN A 109 3.89 -13.88 -27.02
CA ASN A 109 4.11 -14.61 -28.26
C ASN A 109 5.13 -15.76 -28.15
N LEU A 110 5.87 -15.86 -27.04
CA LEU A 110 6.87 -16.92 -26.83
C LEU A 110 6.21 -18.32 -26.82
N PRO A 111 6.76 -19.34 -27.50
CA PRO A 111 6.23 -20.69 -27.45
C PRO A 111 6.32 -21.30 -26.05
N SER A 112 5.46 -22.27 -25.76
CA SER A 112 5.41 -22.91 -24.43
C SER A 112 6.75 -23.52 -24.03
N SER A 113 7.47 -24.14 -24.96
CA SER A 113 8.79 -24.75 -24.75
C SER A 113 9.82 -23.74 -24.22
N GLU A 114 9.87 -22.54 -24.78
CA GLU A 114 10.79 -21.48 -24.34
C GLU A 114 10.30 -20.81 -23.05
N LYS A 115 9.00 -20.85 -22.75
CA LYS A 115 8.45 -20.40 -21.47
C LYS A 115 8.74 -21.37 -20.33
N GLN A 116 8.86 -22.68 -20.61
CA GLN A 116 8.99 -23.71 -19.57
C GLN A 116 10.16 -23.45 -18.59
N PRO A 117 11.40 -23.12 -19.04
CA PRO A 117 12.51 -22.85 -18.12
C PRO A 117 12.19 -21.72 -17.14
N TYR A 118 11.54 -20.65 -17.62
CA TYR A 118 11.14 -19.52 -16.79
C TYR A 118 10.06 -19.88 -15.77
N LEU A 119 9.12 -20.75 -16.15
CA LEU A 119 8.07 -21.25 -15.26
C LEU A 119 8.65 -22.16 -14.18
N GLN A 120 9.61 -23.02 -14.54
CA GLN A 120 10.31 -23.88 -13.58
C GLN A 120 11.10 -23.05 -12.57
N LEU A 121 11.88 -22.06 -13.03
CA LEU A 121 12.60 -21.14 -12.15
C LEU A 121 11.65 -20.35 -11.22
N ALA A 122 10.43 -20.04 -11.68
CA ALA A 122 9.44 -19.37 -10.85
C ALA A 122 8.87 -20.29 -9.75
N GLU A 123 8.71 -21.58 -10.03
CA GLU A 123 8.30 -22.56 -9.02
C GLU A 123 9.42 -22.79 -8.00
N ASP A 124 10.67 -22.86 -8.45
CA ASP A 124 11.83 -22.94 -7.54
C ASP A 124 11.92 -21.69 -6.64
N ASP A 125 11.71 -20.49 -7.20
CA ASP A 125 11.71 -19.24 -6.43
C ASP A 125 10.54 -19.17 -5.43
N LYS A 126 9.42 -19.83 -5.74
CA LYS A 126 8.30 -19.99 -4.81
C LYS A 126 8.66 -20.89 -3.64
N VAL A 127 9.32 -22.02 -3.89
CA VAL A 127 9.84 -22.90 -2.81
C VAL A 127 10.84 -22.15 -1.94
N ARG A 128 11.79 -21.41 -2.54
CA ARG A 128 12.73 -20.53 -1.84
C ARG A 128 11.99 -19.56 -0.91
N TYR A 129 11.00 -18.83 -1.44
CA TYR A 129 10.24 -17.87 -0.66
C TYR A 129 9.47 -18.51 0.50
N GLU A 130 8.85 -19.66 0.28
CA GLU A 130 8.12 -20.39 1.32
C GLU A 130 9.03 -20.82 2.48
N ASN A 131 10.25 -21.24 2.19
CA ASN A 131 11.23 -21.59 3.21
C ASN A 131 11.73 -20.34 3.95
N GLU A 132 12.14 -19.30 3.23
CA GLU A 132 12.63 -18.05 3.82
C GLU A 132 11.57 -17.37 4.69
N ILE A 133 10.30 -17.33 4.25
CA ILE A 133 9.25 -16.64 5.00
C ILE A 133 8.88 -17.40 6.27
N LYS A 134 8.90 -18.74 6.27
CA LYS A 134 8.68 -19.54 7.49
C LYS A 134 9.75 -19.24 8.53
N SER A 135 11.03 -19.28 8.14
CA SER A 135 12.14 -18.97 9.04
C SER A 135 12.08 -17.52 9.55
N TRP A 136 11.71 -16.58 8.68
CA TRP A 136 11.56 -15.18 9.06
C TRP A 136 10.39 -14.97 10.03
N GLU A 137 9.23 -15.59 9.79
CA GLU A 137 8.07 -15.51 10.67
C GLU A 137 8.35 -16.13 12.05
N ALA A 138 9.07 -17.25 12.11
CA ALA A 138 9.54 -17.85 13.37
C ALA A 138 10.44 -16.87 14.15
N LYS A 139 11.42 -16.25 13.48
CA LYS A 139 12.27 -15.22 14.09
C LYS A 139 11.48 -14.01 14.58
N MET A 140 10.46 -13.57 13.85
CA MET A 140 9.60 -12.45 14.30
C MET A 140 8.75 -12.84 15.52
N ALA A 141 8.30 -14.10 15.60
CA ALA A 141 7.59 -14.63 16.76
C ALA A 141 8.47 -14.63 18.02
N GLU A 142 9.72 -15.08 17.89
CA GLU A 142 10.73 -15.07 18.98
C GLU A 142 11.02 -13.66 19.47
N LEU A 143 11.09 -12.67 18.57
CA LEU A 143 11.29 -11.26 18.90
C LEU A 143 10.01 -10.57 19.43
N GLY A 144 8.91 -11.30 19.63
CA GLY A 144 7.64 -10.75 20.11
C GLY A 144 6.88 -9.90 19.08
N ARG A 145 7.32 -9.88 17.82
CA ARG A 145 6.73 -9.09 16.70
C ARG A 145 5.68 -9.90 15.94
N GLN A 146 4.68 -10.41 16.67
CA GLN A 146 3.59 -11.21 16.10
C GLN A 146 2.73 -10.40 15.10
N ASP A 147 2.74 -9.07 15.19
CA ASP A 147 2.07 -8.13 14.27
C ASP A 147 2.51 -8.28 12.81
N LEU A 148 3.69 -8.87 12.59
CA LEU A 148 4.33 -8.99 11.28
C LEU A 148 4.10 -10.36 10.60
N ILE A 149 3.57 -11.32 11.33
CA ILE A 149 3.30 -12.69 10.89
C ILE A 149 2.02 -12.71 10.05
N ARG A 150 2.00 -13.49 8.96
CA ARG A 150 0.81 -13.60 8.11
C ARG A 150 -0.32 -14.33 8.84
N SER A 151 -1.50 -13.73 8.86
CA SER A 151 -2.71 -14.42 9.36
C SER A 151 -3.05 -15.62 8.46
N LYS A 152 -3.31 -16.79 9.08
CA LYS A 152 -3.56 -18.07 8.38
C LYS A 152 -4.78 -18.02 7.44
N GLU A 153 -5.71 -17.10 7.68
CA GLU A 153 -6.90 -16.85 6.86
C GLU A 153 -6.62 -16.23 5.49
N GLN A 154 -5.42 -15.64 5.28
CA GLN A 154 -5.04 -15.01 4.01
C GLN A 154 -4.41 -15.97 3.00
N GLN A 155 -4.31 -17.26 3.32
CA GLN A 155 -3.90 -18.24 2.32
C GLN A 155 -5.04 -18.41 1.30
N PRO A 156 -4.82 -18.17 -0.01
CA PRO A 156 -5.81 -18.53 -1.01
C PRO A 156 -6.00 -20.05 -0.92
N LYS A 157 -7.18 -20.50 -0.49
CA LYS A 157 -7.56 -21.90 -0.61
C LYS A 157 -7.38 -22.27 -2.09
N LYS A 158 -6.44 -23.17 -2.41
CA LYS A 158 -6.39 -23.81 -3.73
C LYS A 158 -7.79 -24.40 -3.94
N LYS A 159 -8.58 -23.85 -4.86
CA LYS A 159 -9.78 -24.53 -5.33
C LYS A 159 -9.28 -25.77 -6.08
N THR A 160 -9.37 -26.93 -5.45
CA THR A 160 -9.26 -28.22 -6.12
C THR A 160 -10.30 -28.26 -7.25
N ALA A 161 -9.88 -28.69 -8.44
CA ALA A 161 -10.62 -28.59 -9.69
C ALA A 161 -11.76 -29.62 -9.86
N GLU A 162 -12.30 -30.17 -8.77
CA GLU A 162 -13.32 -31.23 -8.83
C GLU A 162 -14.77 -30.75 -8.61
N THR A 163 -15.02 -29.47 -8.29
CA THR A 163 -16.40 -28.95 -8.05
C THR A 163 -16.91 -28.04 -9.17
N VAL A 164 -16.52 -28.28 -10.42
CA VAL A 164 -16.98 -27.49 -11.59
C VAL A 164 -18.17 -28.14 -12.32
N GLN A 165 -18.55 -29.39 -12.03
CA GLN A 165 -19.64 -30.05 -12.78
C GLN A 165 -21.06 -29.89 -12.19
N GLU A 166 -21.23 -29.36 -10.98
CA GLU A 166 -22.57 -29.31 -10.34
C GLU A 166 -23.20 -27.91 -10.28
N ALA A 167 -22.44 -26.84 -10.57
CA ALA A 167 -22.93 -25.46 -10.48
C ALA A 167 -23.58 -24.91 -11.76
N ASP A 168 -23.42 -25.58 -12.91
CA ASP A 168 -23.96 -25.11 -14.20
C ASP A 168 -25.39 -25.60 -14.50
N ARG A 169 -26.01 -26.44 -13.65
CA ARG A 169 -27.39 -26.91 -13.86
C ARG A 169 -28.48 -26.00 -13.27
N ALA A 170 -28.11 -24.97 -12.51
CA ALA A 170 -29.06 -24.16 -11.76
C ALA A 170 -28.95 -22.66 -12.10
N LYS A 171 -29.22 -22.27 -13.35
CA LYS A 171 -29.70 -20.91 -13.70
C LYS A 171 -30.16 -20.79 -15.16
N ALA A 172 -31.47 -20.83 -15.36
CA ALA A 172 -32.17 -20.19 -16.47
C ALA A 172 -33.42 -19.45 -15.91
N PRO A 173 -33.90 -18.38 -16.56
CA PRO A 173 -34.32 -17.16 -15.85
C PRO A 173 -35.84 -16.97 -15.77
N LEU A 174 -36.35 -16.42 -14.66
CA LEU A 174 -37.72 -15.90 -14.59
C LEU A 174 -37.73 -14.37 -14.54
N ARG A 175 -38.36 -13.85 -15.59
CA ARG A 175 -38.51 -12.48 -16.03
C ARG A 175 -39.71 -11.85 -15.30
N GLY A 176 -39.46 -10.77 -14.57
CA GLY A 176 -40.37 -9.62 -14.29
C GLY A 176 -41.78 -9.85 -13.70
N LYS A 177 -42.10 -9.04 -12.68
CA LYS A 177 -43.27 -8.13 -12.66
C LYS A 177 -43.18 -7.16 -11.48
N LYS A 178 -43.15 -5.87 -11.78
CA LYS A 178 -43.56 -4.80 -10.85
C LYS A 178 -45.08 -4.88 -10.69
N ALA A 179 -45.58 -4.86 -9.46
CA ALA A 179 -46.98 -4.60 -9.17
C ALA A 179 -47.08 -3.51 -8.11
N ILE A 180 -47.78 -2.45 -8.49
CA ILE A 180 -48.25 -1.33 -7.69
C ILE A 180 -49.41 -1.85 -6.81
N LEU A 181 -49.43 -1.49 -5.52
CA LEU A 181 -50.63 -1.57 -4.70
C LEU A 181 -50.75 -0.27 -3.88
N LYS A 182 -51.67 0.59 -4.33
CA LYS A 182 -52.28 1.68 -3.54
C LYS A 182 -53.61 1.17 -2.97
N LEU A 183 -54.09 1.93 -1.99
CA LEU A 183 -55.43 2.01 -1.35
C LEU A 183 -55.57 1.24 -0.03
N LYS A 184 -55.61 1.97 1.11
CA LYS A 184 -56.79 2.55 1.84
C LYS A 184 -57.27 1.55 2.91
N LYS A 185 -57.80 1.86 4.10
CA LYS A 185 -58.10 3.07 4.90
C LYS A 185 -58.77 2.49 6.19
N SER A 186 -58.53 3.08 7.37
CA SER A 186 -59.45 3.15 8.55
C SER A 186 -58.79 4.17 9.51
N GLU A 187 -59.35 5.36 9.80
CA GLU A 187 -60.46 5.64 10.75
C GLU A 187 -60.10 5.07 12.14
N GLU A 188 -59.91 5.83 13.22
CA GLU A 188 -60.44 7.14 13.67
C GLU A 188 -59.35 8.14 14.10
#